data_AF-D5U1J1-F1
#
_entry.id   AF-D5U1J1-F1
#
_cell.length_a   1.000
_cell.length_b   1.000
_cell.length_c   1.000
_cell.angle_alpha   90.00
_cell.angle_beta   90.00
_cell.angle_gamma   90.00
#
_symmetry.space_group_name_H-M   'P 1'
#
loop_
_entity.id
_entity.type
_entity.pdbx_description
1 polymer ?
#
loop_
_entity_poly.entity_id
_entity_poly.type
_entity_poly.pdbx_seq_one_letter_code
_entity_poly.pdbx_strand_id
1 'polypeptide(L)'
;MWIYEELYSCPKTILISKTFIGKHPGILAMSLGNYRANILKKGSEWFLFHNIPLELDPDETVHACFQIAKGLSYEQKGLEKVITTSMLYGGLTLFVEVGGKSVLLNMEPVNTDVFKFYIDPRGARTLKESGFDQLSLFMLSLREGFEDLMRDTCVEIGRREGNTCVIPTSVGELIVSTKEVVREGLMRIIPDNAPLRHVVKV
;
A
#
# COMPACT_ATOMS: atom_id res chain seq x y z
N MET A 1 -16.24 -29.65 2.45
CA MET A 1 -15.66 -28.72 1.45
C MET A 1 -16.67 -27.61 1.25
N TRP A 2 -16.32 -26.37 1.60
CA TRP A 2 -17.22 -25.22 1.46
C TRP A 2 -17.14 -24.71 0.02
N ILE A 3 -18.25 -24.69 -0.70
CA ILE A 3 -18.35 -24.20 -2.08
C ILE A 3 -18.96 -22.79 -2.01
N TYR A 4 -18.20 -21.78 -2.43
CA TYR A 4 -18.63 -20.38 -2.54
C TYR A 4 -18.84 -20.02 -4.03
N GLU A 5 -19.61 -18.97 -4.30
CA GLU A 5 -19.92 -18.50 -5.67
C GLU A 5 -19.04 -17.30 -6.06
N GLU A 6 -18.66 -16.47 -5.09
CA GLU A 6 -17.78 -15.32 -5.32
C GLU A 6 -16.69 -15.28 -4.24
N LEU A 7 -15.46 -15.00 -4.66
CA LEU A 7 -14.32 -14.71 -3.78
C LEU A 7 -13.71 -13.35 -4.16
N TYR A 8 -13.72 -12.43 -3.18
CA TYR A 8 -13.00 -11.17 -3.24
C TYR A 8 -11.81 -11.23 -2.30
N SER A 9 -10.60 -11.05 -2.83
CA SER A 9 -9.37 -11.08 -2.03
C SER A 9 -8.62 -9.76 -2.17
N CYS A 10 -8.73 -8.88 -1.17
CA CYS A 10 -8.20 -7.53 -1.19
C CYS A 10 -6.89 -7.43 -0.37
N PRO A 11 -5.80 -6.86 -0.93
CA PRO A 11 -4.57 -6.64 -0.18
C PRO A 11 -4.74 -5.53 0.86
N LYS A 12 -3.94 -5.55 1.93
CA LYS A 12 -3.80 -4.40 2.84
C LYS A 12 -3.10 -3.27 2.10
N THR A 13 -3.69 -2.08 2.11
CA THR A 13 -3.03 -0.85 1.63
C THR A 13 -2.44 -0.08 2.81
N ILE A 14 -1.21 0.41 2.65
CA ILE A 14 -0.58 1.37 3.56
C ILE A 14 -0.36 2.70 2.86
N LEU A 15 -0.46 3.79 3.60
CA LEU A 15 -0.16 5.14 3.09
C LEU A 15 1.27 5.50 3.50
N ILE A 16 2.08 5.94 2.55
CA ILE A 16 3.51 6.15 2.74
C ILE A 16 3.83 7.63 2.95
N SER A 17 3.40 8.49 2.03
CA SER A 17 3.77 9.91 2.05
C SER A 17 2.65 10.77 1.49
N LYS A 18 2.60 12.02 1.94
CA LYS A 18 1.86 13.10 1.30
C LYS A 18 2.79 13.88 0.36
N THR A 19 2.23 14.55 -0.62
CA THR A 19 2.94 15.48 -1.52
C THR A 19 1.97 16.56 -2.00
N PHE A 20 2.50 17.63 -2.60
CA PHE A 20 1.73 18.58 -3.39
C PHE A 20 2.23 18.60 -4.84
N ILE A 21 1.28 18.63 -5.79
CA ILE A 21 1.56 18.77 -7.23
C ILE A 21 0.87 20.04 -7.69
N GLY A 22 1.62 21.14 -7.75
CA GLY A 22 1.04 22.48 -7.77
C GLY A 22 0.20 22.72 -6.52
N LYS A 23 -1.10 23.01 -6.68
CA LYS A 23 -2.05 23.21 -5.57
C LYS A 23 -2.80 21.94 -5.15
N HIS A 24 -2.49 20.81 -5.76
CA HIS A 24 -3.26 19.58 -5.58
C HIS A 24 -2.58 18.66 -4.55
N PRO A 25 -3.26 18.33 -3.44
CA PRO A 25 -2.77 17.34 -2.49
C PRO A 25 -2.61 15.98 -3.16
N GLY A 26 -1.58 15.24 -2.79
CA GLY A 26 -1.34 13.89 -3.26
C GLY A 26 -0.94 12.93 -2.14
N ILE A 27 -1.20 11.65 -2.36
CA ILE A 27 -0.91 10.56 -1.42
C ILE A 27 -0.25 9.42 -2.18
N LEU A 28 0.91 8.98 -1.70
CA LEU A 28 1.56 7.75 -2.11
C LEU A 28 1.06 6.60 -1.22
N ALA A 29 0.61 5.52 -1.84
CA ALA A 29 0.17 4.31 -1.17
C ALA A 29 0.92 3.08 -1.72
N MET A 30 0.88 1.99 -0.96
CA MET A 30 1.40 0.69 -1.38
C MET A 30 0.48 -0.42 -0.89
N SER A 31 0.16 -1.34 -1.79
CA SER A 31 -0.59 -2.56 -1.45
C SER A 31 0.37 -3.68 -1.01
N LEU A 32 -0.05 -4.49 -0.04
CA LEU A 32 0.73 -5.58 0.54
C LEU A 32 0.15 -6.93 0.11
N GLY A 33 0.97 -7.76 -0.56
CA GLY A 33 0.53 -9.01 -1.16
C GLY A 33 0.28 -10.13 -0.16
N ASN A 34 0.99 -10.12 0.98
CA ASN A 34 0.95 -11.18 1.99
C ASN A 34 -0.06 -10.95 3.12
N TYR A 35 -0.70 -9.78 3.20
CA TYR A 35 -1.75 -9.47 4.17
C TYR A 35 -3.03 -9.07 3.45
N ARG A 36 -4.11 -9.80 3.69
CA ARG A 36 -5.33 -9.72 2.87
C ARG A 36 -6.60 -9.91 3.69
N ALA A 37 -7.65 -9.25 3.22
CA ALA A 37 -9.03 -9.57 3.57
C ALA A 37 -9.66 -10.40 2.44
N ASN A 38 -10.36 -11.46 2.80
CA ASN A 38 -11.07 -12.35 1.90
C ASN A 38 -12.55 -12.35 2.25
N ILE A 39 -13.38 -12.08 1.25
CA ILE A 39 -14.83 -12.11 1.36
C ILE A 39 -15.33 -13.22 0.45
N LEU A 40 -16.02 -14.17 1.06
CA LEU A 40 -16.68 -15.28 0.38
C LEU A 40 -18.19 -15.03 0.40
N LYS A 41 -18.85 -15.26 -0.73
CA LYS A 41 -20.30 -15.14 -0.84
C LYS A 41 -20.91 -16.43 -1.36
N LYS A 42 -22.05 -16.80 -0.78
CA LYS A 42 -22.89 -17.92 -1.22
C LYS A 42 -24.35 -17.54 -1.06
N GLY A 43 -25.06 -17.32 -2.16
CA GLY A 43 -26.41 -16.76 -2.12
C GLY A 43 -26.43 -15.40 -1.41
N SER A 44 -27.18 -15.31 -0.31
CA SER A 44 -27.26 -14.10 0.54
C SER A 44 -26.25 -14.06 1.68
N GLU A 45 -25.52 -15.15 1.93
CA GLU A 45 -24.58 -15.24 3.04
C GLU A 45 -23.20 -14.71 2.66
N TRP A 46 -22.58 -14.00 3.59
CA TRP A 46 -21.25 -13.39 3.45
C TRP A 46 -20.35 -13.86 4.58
N PHE A 47 -19.13 -14.25 4.24
CA PHE A 47 -18.11 -14.66 5.21
C PHE A 47 -16.85 -13.85 5.01
N LEU A 48 -16.28 -13.38 6.12
CA LEU A 48 -15.07 -12.58 6.14
C LEU A 48 -13.95 -13.37 6.83
N PHE A 49 -12.80 -13.42 6.19
CA PHE A 49 -11.57 -13.94 6.78
C PHE A 49 -10.41 -13.01 6.43
N HIS A 50 -9.54 -12.66 7.38
CA HIS A 50 -8.31 -11.92 7.09
C HIS A 50 -7.14 -12.51 7.85
N ASN A 51 -5.95 -12.34 7.27
CA ASN A 51 -4.68 -12.65 7.93
C ASN A 51 -3.89 -11.37 8.28
N ILE A 52 -4.54 -10.21 8.21
CA ILE A 52 -3.96 -8.90 8.55
C ILE A 52 -3.83 -8.81 10.09
N PRO A 53 -2.62 -8.62 10.63
CA PRO A 53 -2.40 -8.45 12.06
C PRO A 53 -3.01 -7.14 12.59
N LEU A 54 -3.40 -7.13 13.87
CA LEU A 54 -4.06 -5.99 14.51
C LEU A 54 -3.18 -4.73 14.47
N GLU A 55 -1.87 -4.91 14.54
CA GLU A 55 -0.88 -3.84 14.50
C GLU A 55 -0.94 -3.03 13.20
N LEU A 56 -1.39 -3.66 12.11
CA LEU A 56 -1.54 -3.04 10.78
C LEU A 56 -2.93 -2.46 10.55
N ASP A 57 -3.81 -2.43 11.54
CA ASP A 57 -5.17 -1.90 11.44
C ASP A 57 -6.00 -2.58 10.30
N PRO A 58 -6.59 -3.75 10.57
CA PRO A 58 -7.35 -4.49 9.55
C PRO A 58 -8.66 -3.81 9.16
N ASP A 59 -9.24 -2.98 10.02
CA ASP A 59 -10.63 -2.51 9.91
C ASP A 59 -10.88 -1.74 8.61
N GLU A 60 -9.98 -0.82 8.28
CA GLU A 60 -10.08 -0.01 7.05
C GLU A 60 -10.00 -0.89 5.79
N THR A 61 -9.15 -1.91 5.80
CA THR A 61 -9.00 -2.84 4.66
C THR A 61 -10.19 -3.76 4.52
N VAL A 62 -10.70 -4.28 5.64
CA VAL A 62 -11.91 -5.10 5.68
C VAL A 62 -13.10 -4.30 5.17
N HIS A 63 -13.27 -3.06 5.65
CA HIS A 63 -14.34 -2.17 5.21
C HIS A 63 -14.27 -1.92 3.70
N ALA A 64 -13.12 -1.45 3.21
CA ALA A 64 -12.88 -1.19 1.80
C ALA A 64 -13.13 -2.43 0.93
N CYS A 65 -12.69 -3.61 1.37
CA CYS A 65 -12.93 -4.86 0.65
C CYS A 65 -14.43 -5.20 0.56
N PHE A 66 -15.19 -5.00 1.64
CA PHE A 66 -16.64 -5.18 1.62
C PHE A 66 -17.36 -4.21 0.68
N GLN A 67 -16.90 -2.96 0.59
CA GLN A 67 -17.45 -2.00 -0.37
C GLN A 67 -17.19 -2.45 -1.81
N ILE A 68 -15.98 -2.94 -2.11
CA ILE A 68 -15.65 -3.52 -3.42
C ILE A 68 -16.57 -4.71 -3.72
N ALA A 69 -16.74 -5.63 -2.76
CA ALA A 69 -17.59 -6.81 -2.93
C ALA A 69 -19.07 -6.48 -3.18
N LYS A 70 -19.55 -5.34 -2.65
CA LYS A 70 -20.90 -4.80 -2.88
C LYS A 70 -21.01 -3.95 -4.16
N GLY A 71 -19.92 -3.74 -4.90
CA GLY A 71 -19.90 -2.91 -6.12
C GLY A 71 -19.88 -1.40 -5.87
N LEU A 72 -19.57 -0.95 -4.64
CA LEU A 72 -19.65 0.46 -4.22
C LEU A 72 -18.33 1.25 -4.41
N SER A 73 -17.29 0.64 -4.98
CA SER A 73 -15.94 1.23 -5.10
C SER A 73 -15.85 2.48 -6.00
N TYR A 74 -16.84 2.71 -6.87
CA TYR A 74 -16.84 3.84 -7.81
C TYR A 74 -17.38 5.14 -7.21
N GLU A 75 -18.14 5.08 -6.12
CA GLU A 75 -18.80 6.24 -5.50
C GLU A 75 -17.97 6.92 -4.40
N GLN A 76 -16.88 6.27 -3.98
CA GLN A 76 -16.05 6.73 -2.87
C GLN A 76 -15.26 8.02 -3.19
N LYS A 77 -14.94 8.77 -2.14
CA LYS A 77 -14.18 10.03 -2.20
C LYS A 77 -13.01 10.00 -1.21
N GLY A 78 -12.03 10.87 -1.45
CA GLY A 78 -10.89 11.05 -0.55
C GLY A 78 -10.11 9.75 -0.31
N LEU A 79 -9.77 9.50 0.95
CA LEU A 79 -8.87 8.41 1.33
C LEU A 79 -9.44 7.01 1.03
N GLU A 80 -10.74 6.82 1.18
CA GLU A 80 -11.38 5.54 0.89
C GLU A 80 -11.19 5.15 -0.58
N LYS A 81 -11.28 6.14 -1.49
CA LYS A 81 -11.02 5.95 -2.91
C LYS A 81 -9.57 5.59 -3.20
N VAL A 82 -8.61 6.23 -2.51
CA VAL A 82 -7.18 5.92 -2.61
C VAL A 82 -6.94 4.45 -2.25
N ILE A 83 -7.54 3.99 -1.15
CA ILE A 83 -7.34 2.64 -0.63
C ILE A 83 -7.95 1.60 -1.57
N THR A 84 -9.23 1.73 -1.93
CA THR A 84 -9.89 0.76 -2.82
C THR A 84 -9.26 0.73 -4.21
N THR A 85 -8.84 1.89 -4.73
CA THR A 85 -8.15 1.96 -6.01
C THR A 85 -6.78 1.29 -5.92
N SER A 86 -6.02 1.51 -4.85
CA SER A 86 -4.74 0.82 -4.64
C SER A 86 -4.90 -0.70 -4.54
N MET A 87 -5.99 -1.19 -3.98
CA MET A 87 -6.28 -2.63 -3.91
C MET A 87 -6.48 -3.27 -5.29
N LEU A 88 -7.03 -2.51 -6.25
CA LEU A 88 -7.26 -2.96 -7.63
C LEU A 88 -5.95 -3.01 -8.44
N TYR A 89 -5.07 -2.03 -8.20
CA TYR A 89 -3.92 -1.71 -9.04
C TYR A 89 -2.55 -2.16 -8.47
N GLY A 90 -2.44 -2.48 -7.18
CA GLY A 90 -1.15 -2.89 -6.62
C GLY A 90 -0.04 -1.82 -6.76
N GLY A 91 1.21 -2.24 -6.57
CA GLY A 91 2.42 -1.44 -6.70
C GLY A 91 2.51 -0.30 -5.68
N LEU A 92 3.33 0.69 -6.05
CA LEU A 92 3.35 2.03 -5.47
C LEU A 92 2.42 2.92 -6.30
N THR A 93 1.37 3.43 -5.68
CA THR A 93 0.33 4.22 -6.33
C THR A 93 0.31 5.64 -5.80
N LEU A 94 0.54 6.60 -6.69
CA LEU A 94 0.43 8.01 -6.38
C LEU A 94 -0.92 8.53 -6.84
N PHE A 95 -1.69 9.06 -5.89
CA PHE A 95 -2.96 9.72 -6.13
C PHE A 95 -2.83 11.23 -5.98
N VAL A 96 -3.66 11.96 -6.71
CA VAL A 96 -3.78 13.42 -6.64
C VAL A 96 -5.25 13.80 -6.51
N GLU A 97 -5.55 14.81 -5.70
CA GLU A 97 -6.90 15.33 -5.53
C GLU A 97 -7.18 16.46 -6.53
N VAL A 98 -8.10 16.20 -7.47
CA VAL A 98 -8.51 17.16 -8.50
C VAL A 98 -10.03 17.32 -8.44
N GLY A 99 -10.50 18.53 -8.16
CA GLY A 99 -11.94 18.83 -8.08
C GLY A 99 -12.68 18.02 -7.01
N GLY A 100 -12.03 17.76 -5.87
CA GLY A 100 -12.60 16.97 -4.76
C GLY A 100 -12.65 15.46 -5.02
N LYS A 101 -11.94 14.97 -6.05
CA LYS A 101 -11.84 13.56 -6.40
C LYS A 101 -10.40 13.10 -6.37
N SER A 102 -10.15 11.94 -5.76
CA SER A 102 -8.84 11.29 -5.81
C SER A 102 -8.69 10.57 -7.15
N VAL A 103 -7.66 10.96 -7.92
CA VAL A 103 -7.34 10.43 -9.24
C VAL A 103 -5.99 9.72 -9.16
N LEU A 104 -5.90 8.52 -9.73
CA LEU A 104 -4.62 7.81 -9.86
C LEU A 104 -3.76 8.57 -10.87
N LEU A 105 -2.59 9.04 -10.44
CA LEU A 105 -1.65 9.77 -11.28
C LEU A 105 -0.54 8.87 -11.81
N ASN A 106 0.07 8.08 -10.93
CA ASN A 106 1.13 7.15 -11.29
C ASN A 106 0.98 5.83 -10.53
N MET A 107 1.41 4.73 -11.15
CA MET A 107 1.49 3.41 -10.57
C MET A 107 2.78 2.74 -11.04
N GLU A 108 3.63 2.36 -10.11
CA GLU A 108 4.93 1.75 -10.40
C GLU A 108 5.06 0.40 -9.67
N PRO A 109 5.54 -0.67 -10.33
CA PRO A 109 5.91 -1.89 -9.63
C PRO A 109 7.17 -1.66 -8.79
N VAL A 110 7.39 -2.53 -7.82
CA VAL A 110 8.52 -2.49 -6.90
C VAL A 110 9.46 -3.67 -7.15
N ASN A 111 10.75 -3.43 -7.30
CA ASN A 111 11.75 -4.48 -7.46
C ASN A 111 12.02 -5.21 -6.12
N THR A 112 11.32 -6.31 -5.90
CA THR A 112 11.45 -7.15 -4.69
C THR A 112 12.65 -8.09 -4.71
N ASP A 113 13.33 -8.20 -5.84
CA ASP A 113 14.56 -8.99 -5.95
C ASP A 113 15.71 -8.23 -5.27
N VAL A 114 15.81 -6.93 -5.55
CA VAL A 114 16.80 -6.02 -4.95
C VAL A 114 16.39 -5.60 -3.54
N PHE A 115 15.16 -5.09 -3.37
CA PHE A 115 14.72 -4.51 -2.10
C PHE A 115 13.89 -5.49 -1.27
N LYS A 116 14.11 -5.45 0.04
CA LYS A 116 13.36 -6.18 1.07
C LYS A 116 12.60 -5.16 1.92
N PHE A 117 11.37 -5.51 2.27
CA PHE A 117 10.42 -4.59 2.89
C PHE A 117 9.94 -5.14 4.22
N TYR A 118 9.89 -4.26 5.23
CA TYR A 118 9.40 -4.58 6.56
C TYR A 118 8.58 -3.42 7.11
N ILE A 119 7.69 -3.72 8.04
CA ILE A 119 7.00 -2.72 8.86
C ILE A 119 7.45 -2.90 10.30
N ASP A 120 7.85 -1.81 10.94
CA ASP A 120 7.93 -1.72 12.39
C ASP A 120 6.65 -1.04 12.93
N PRO A 121 5.68 -1.80 13.47
CA PRO A 121 4.40 -1.23 13.90
C PRO A 121 4.49 -0.33 15.14
N ARG A 122 5.64 -0.39 15.84
CA ARG A 122 5.97 0.44 17.01
C ARG A 122 6.51 1.82 16.63
N GLY A 123 6.91 1.99 15.37
CA GLY A 123 7.44 3.24 14.84
C GLY A 123 6.37 4.33 14.66
N ALA A 124 6.79 5.49 14.16
CA ALA A 124 5.91 6.63 13.95
C ALA A 124 4.77 6.31 12.95
N ARG A 125 3.53 6.63 13.36
CA ARG A 125 2.30 6.45 12.55
C ARG A 125 1.83 7.77 11.93
N THR A 126 2.74 8.52 11.34
CA THR A 126 2.47 9.83 10.75
C THR A 126 2.98 9.87 9.33
N LEU A 127 2.20 10.46 8.42
CA LEU A 127 2.62 10.64 7.03
C LEU A 127 3.52 11.86 6.92
N LYS A 128 4.74 11.67 6.41
CA LYS A 128 5.62 12.78 6.04
C LYS A 128 5.09 13.43 4.75
N GLU A 129 5.24 14.74 4.65
CA GLU A 129 5.06 15.45 3.39
C GLU A 129 6.41 15.54 2.68
N SER A 130 6.44 15.10 1.43
CA SER A 130 7.65 15.03 0.60
C SER A 130 7.44 15.81 -0.70
N GLY A 131 8.51 16.34 -1.27
CA GLY A 131 8.46 16.97 -2.59
C GLY A 131 8.17 15.95 -3.70
N PHE A 132 7.34 16.32 -4.68
CA PHE A 132 6.94 15.42 -5.78
C PHE A 132 8.12 14.85 -6.55
N ASP A 133 9.14 15.66 -6.84
CA ASP A 133 10.32 15.20 -7.59
C ASP A 133 11.08 14.12 -6.82
N GLN A 134 11.25 14.32 -5.51
CA GLN A 134 11.94 13.34 -4.64
C GLN A 134 11.13 12.06 -4.50
N LEU A 135 9.81 12.18 -4.38
CA LEU A 135 8.91 11.04 -4.31
C LEU A 135 8.91 10.25 -5.64
N SER A 136 8.95 10.94 -6.77
CA SER A 136 9.03 10.33 -8.10
C SER A 136 10.37 9.62 -8.30
N LEU A 137 11.49 10.23 -7.88
CA LEU A 137 12.80 9.60 -7.90
C LEU A 137 12.87 8.39 -6.97
N PHE A 138 12.22 8.44 -5.80
CA PHE A 138 12.12 7.30 -4.91
C PHE A 138 11.34 6.14 -5.56
N MET A 139 10.16 6.42 -6.13
CA MET A 139 9.37 5.40 -6.86
C MET A 139 10.18 4.78 -8.01
N LEU A 140 10.87 5.61 -8.80
CA LEU A 140 11.79 5.15 -9.85
C LEU A 140 12.89 4.26 -9.28
N SER A 141 13.52 4.66 -8.16
CA SER A 141 14.59 3.89 -7.54
C SER A 141 14.13 2.49 -7.13
N LEU A 142 12.93 2.40 -6.53
CA LEU A 142 12.34 1.15 -6.10
C LEU A 142 11.95 0.25 -7.27
N ARG A 143 11.48 0.84 -8.37
CA ARG A 143 11.13 0.11 -9.60
C ARG A 143 12.35 -0.49 -10.30
N GLU A 144 13.39 0.31 -10.50
CA GLU A 144 14.56 -0.09 -11.29
C GLU A 144 15.60 -0.85 -10.45
N GLY A 145 15.52 -0.80 -9.12
CA GLY A 145 16.54 -1.40 -8.26
C GLY A 145 17.74 -0.48 -8.00
N PHE A 146 17.59 0.84 -8.14
CA PHE A 146 18.70 1.78 -7.96
C PHE A 146 18.97 2.07 -6.49
N GLU A 147 19.89 1.31 -5.89
CA GLU A 147 20.23 1.42 -4.47
C GLU A 147 20.72 2.82 -4.07
N ASP A 148 21.61 3.41 -4.87
CA ASP A 148 22.21 4.72 -4.59
C ASP A 148 21.13 5.81 -4.58
N LEU A 149 20.27 5.81 -5.60
CA LEU A 149 19.16 6.75 -5.70
C LEU A 149 18.13 6.57 -4.57
N MET A 150 17.86 5.32 -4.17
CA MET A 150 17.00 5.04 -3.02
C MET A 150 17.59 5.65 -1.74
N ARG A 151 18.91 5.52 -1.52
CA ARG A 151 19.57 6.10 -0.35
C ARG A 151 19.55 7.63 -0.36
N ASP A 152 19.73 8.25 -1.52
CA ASP A 152 19.75 9.70 -1.65
C ASP A 152 18.36 10.30 -1.41
N THR A 153 17.33 9.70 -2.01
CA THR A 153 15.92 10.15 -1.85
C THR A 153 15.36 9.86 -0.47
N CYS A 154 15.91 8.85 0.25
CA CYS A 154 15.45 8.44 1.57
C CYS A 154 15.43 9.59 2.61
N VAL A 155 16.41 10.49 2.56
CA VAL A 155 16.54 11.59 3.55
C VAL A 155 15.32 12.53 3.51
N GLU A 156 14.77 12.73 2.31
CA GLU A 156 13.62 13.62 2.10
C GLU A 156 12.30 12.94 2.45
N ILE A 157 12.16 11.65 2.19
CA ILE A 157 10.91 10.90 2.47
C ILE A 157 10.86 10.29 3.88
N GLY A 158 12.02 10.15 4.55
CA GLY A 158 12.14 9.42 5.81
C GLY A 158 13.46 9.75 6.50
N ARG A 159 14.20 8.71 6.89
CA ARG A 159 15.56 8.78 7.42
C ARG A 159 16.38 7.56 6.99
N ARG A 160 17.69 7.74 6.92
CA ARG A 160 18.64 6.66 6.59
C ARG A 160 19.23 6.06 7.86
N GLU A 161 19.24 4.73 7.94
CA GLU A 161 19.91 3.94 8.97
C GLU A 161 20.84 2.92 8.29
N GLY A 162 22.10 3.31 8.07
CA GLY A 162 23.04 2.50 7.28
C GLY A 162 22.56 2.32 5.82
N ASN A 163 22.31 1.06 5.42
CA ASN A 163 21.81 0.69 4.08
C ASN A 163 20.27 0.59 4.01
N THR A 164 19.59 1.09 5.04
CA THR A 164 18.16 0.96 5.19
C THR A 164 17.52 2.33 5.15
N CYS A 165 16.42 2.44 4.41
CA CYS A 165 15.54 3.58 4.45
C CYS A 165 14.38 3.31 5.40
N VAL A 166 14.11 4.25 6.31
CA VAL A 166 13.02 4.16 7.27
C VAL A 166 12.06 5.32 7.09
N ILE A 167 10.81 5.01 6.76
CA ILE A 167 9.79 5.94 6.31
C ILE A 167 8.57 5.82 7.23
N PRO A 168 8.17 6.89 7.95
CA PRO A 168 6.91 6.91 8.69
C PRO A 168 5.70 6.71 7.76
N THR A 169 4.73 5.88 8.16
CA THR A 169 3.54 5.51 7.36
C THR A 169 2.27 5.58 8.19
N SER A 170 1.12 5.23 7.60
CA SER A 170 -0.15 5.13 8.35
C SER A 170 -0.19 4.01 9.40
N VAL A 171 0.70 3.01 9.33
CA VAL A 171 0.66 1.81 10.19
C VAL A 171 1.95 1.56 10.98
N GLY A 172 2.88 2.50 10.96
CA GLY A 172 4.19 2.41 11.61
C GLY A 172 5.29 2.85 10.67
N GLU A 173 6.49 2.31 10.81
CA GLU A 173 7.61 2.66 9.92
C GLU A 173 7.84 1.59 8.85
N LEU A 174 7.80 2.01 7.59
CA LEU A 174 8.24 1.22 6.45
C LEU A 174 9.75 1.23 6.39
N ILE A 175 10.31 0.03 6.37
CA ILE A 175 11.74 -0.22 6.30
C ILE A 175 12.02 -0.84 4.93
N VAL A 176 12.84 -0.16 4.13
CA VAL A 176 13.31 -0.63 2.83
C VAL A 176 14.81 -0.89 2.91
N SER A 177 15.25 -2.10 2.62
CA SER A 177 16.66 -2.48 2.73
C SER A 177 17.09 -3.36 1.55
N THR A 178 18.36 -3.31 1.18
CA THR A 178 18.94 -4.20 0.15
C THR A 178 19.41 -5.53 0.75
N LYS A 179 19.33 -5.68 2.07
CA LYS A 179 19.70 -6.89 2.81
C LYS A 179 18.57 -7.32 3.75
N GLU A 180 18.63 -8.55 4.22
CA GLU A 180 17.73 -8.98 5.29
C GLU A 180 18.02 -8.20 6.57
N VAL A 181 16.95 -7.76 7.23
CA VAL A 181 17.02 -7.01 8.49
C VAL A 181 16.58 -7.95 9.60
N VAL A 182 17.52 -8.39 10.43
CA VAL A 182 17.24 -9.24 11.58
C VAL A 182 17.06 -8.35 12.81
N ARG A 183 15.81 -7.95 13.06
CA ARG A 183 15.44 -7.14 14.23
C ARG A 183 14.09 -7.62 14.77
N GLU A 184 14.02 -7.74 16.09
CA GLU A 184 12.82 -8.22 16.78
C GLU A 184 11.63 -7.27 16.57
N GLY A 185 10.44 -7.86 16.35
CA GLY A 185 9.18 -7.14 16.18
C GLY A 185 8.98 -6.54 14.79
N LEU A 186 9.90 -6.76 13.84
CA LEU A 186 9.68 -6.38 12.44
C LEU A 186 8.75 -7.37 11.74
N MET A 187 7.82 -6.83 10.96
CA MET A 187 6.89 -7.61 10.15
C MET A 187 7.37 -7.57 8.71
N ARG A 188 7.78 -8.72 8.15
CA ARG A 188 8.09 -8.78 6.72
C ARG A 188 6.83 -8.52 5.91
N ILE A 189 6.95 -7.64 4.91
CA ILE A 189 5.88 -7.33 3.97
C ILE A 189 6.35 -7.63 2.55
N ILE A 190 5.42 -7.94 1.66
CA ILE A 190 5.70 -8.15 0.25
C ILE A 190 4.87 -7.11 -0.52
N PRO A 191 5.50 -6.12 -1.17
CA PRO A 191 4.79 -5.21 -2.06
C PRO A 191 4.00 -5.99 -3.11
N ASP A 192 2.76 -5.58 -3.31
CA ASP A 192 1.87 -6.26 -4.24
C ASP A 192 2.01 -5.72 -5.66
N ASN A 193 2.90 -6.27 -6.49
CA ASN A 193 3.09 -5.77 -7.86
C ASN A 193 1.99 -6.14 -8.87
N ALA A 194 0.86 -6.70 -8.46
CA ALA A 194 -0.17 -7.16 -9.41
C ALA A 194 -1.10 -6.00 -9.84
N PRO A 195 -1.07 -5.55 -11.11
CA PRO A 195 -1.78 -4.37 -11.58
C PRO A 195 -3.29 -4.52 -11.74
N LEU A 196 -3.80 -5.75 -11.72
CA LEU A 196 -5.22 -6.06 -11.84
C LEU A 196 -5.54 -7.24 -10.94
N ARG A 197 -6.14 -6.93 -9.79
CA ARG A 197 -6.82 -7.92 -8.95
C ARG A 197 -8.27 -7.53 -8.94
N HIS A 198 -9.15 -8.44 -9.35
CA HIS A 198 -10.38 -8.80 -8.65
C HIS A 198 -11.26 -9.66 -9.58
N VAL A 199 -11.93 -10.62 -8.93
CA VAL A 199 -12.88 -11.61 -9.44
C VAL A 199 -12.24 -12.88 -10.02
N VAL A 200 -11.92 -13.84 -9.13
CA VAL A 200 -12.13 -15.24 -9.51
C VAL A 200 -13.58 -15.55 -9.14
N LYS A 201 -14.47 -15.38 -10.11
CA LYS A 201 -15.80 -15.97 -10.05
C LYS A 201 -15.59 -17.45 -10.38
N VAL A 202 -15.78 -18.32 -9.40
CA VAL A 202 -15.76 -19.78 -9.63
C VAL A 202 -17.18 -20.22 -9.91
#